data_AF-X1LCA3-F1
#
_entry.id   AF-X1LCA3-F1
#
_cell.length_a   1.000
_cell.length_b   1.000
_cell.length_c   1.000
_cell.angle_alpha   90.00
_cell.angle_beta   90.00
_cell.angle_gamma   90.00
#
_symmetry.space_group_name_H-M   'P 1'
#
loop_
_entity.id
_entity.type
_entity.pdbx_description
1 polymer ?
#
loop_
_entity_poly.entity_id
_entity_poly.type
_entity_poly.pdbx_seq_one_letter_code
_entity_poly.pdbx_strand_id
1 'polypeptide(L)'
;RVAMECKSVHIPRFPFRNLEEHQEQALVEFARRYQTWSLVLINFRLPHTNACYSIPIFDYLELKKIFVSDGVKSIPVDWFSTLNLHPFSGGQVKRAKFGDRYGWKMGWVLD
;
A
#
# COMPACT_ATOMS: atom_id res chain seq x y z
N ARG A 1 14.07 9.68 -3.92
CA ARG A 1 14.48 8.53 -3.05
C ARG A 1 13.22 7.92 -2.45
N VAL A 2 13.18 6.59 -2.34
CA VAL A 2 11.95 5.88 -1.94
C VAL A 2 12.26 4.93 -0.80
N ALA A 3 11.38 4.90 0.20
CA ALA A 3 11.34 3.86 1.21
C ALA A 3 10.00 3.13 1.07
N MET A 4 10.01 1.80 1.15
CA MET A 4 8.78 1.03 0.98
C MET A 4 8.76 -0.19 1.86
N GLU A 5 7.56 -0.54 2.31
CA GLU A 5 7.27 -1.83 2.92
C GLU A 5 6.29 -2.60 2.04
N CYS A 6 6.56 -3.88 1.81
CA CYS A 6 5.88 -4.69 0.82
C CYS A 6 5.21 -5.89 1.50
N LYS A 7 3.88 -5.94 1.47
CA LYS A 7 3.11 -7.04 2.06
C LYS A 7 2.26 -7.73 1.00
N SER A 8 1.99 -9.01 1.22
CA SER A 8 1.06 -9.77 0.39
C SER A 8 0.02 -10.49 1.25
N VAL A 9 -1.20 -10.58 0.74
CA VAL A 9 -2.31 -11.23 1.41
C VAL A 9 -3.09 -12.10 0.43
N HIS A 10 -3.63 -13.22 0.93
CA HIS A 10 -4.45 -14.18 0.16
C HIS A 10 -5.93 -14.13 0.61
N ILE A 11 -6.33 -13.02 1.22
CA ILE A 11 -7.69 -12.75 1.70
C ILE A 11 -8.15 -11.38 1.15
N PRO A 12 -9.46 -11.14 0.98
CA PRO A 12 -9.98 -9.93 0.30
C PRO A 12 -9.93 -8.66 1.19
N ARG A 13 -8.96 -8.59 2.10
CA ARG A 13 -8.73 -7.45 3.00
C ARG A 13 -7.27 -7.44 3.45
N PHE A 14 -6.72 -6.26 3.75
CA PHE A 14 -5.40 -6.08 4.33
C PHE A 14 -5.52 -5.79 5.83
N PRO A 15 -5.22 -6.75 6.73
CA PRO A 15 -5.24 -6.51 8.17
C PRO A 15 -4.18 -5.49 8.58
N PHE A 16 -4.52 -4.49 9.40
CA PHE A 16 -3.53 -3.49 9.84
C PHE A 16 -2.35 -4.11 10.59
N ARG A 17 -2.60 -5.20 11.33
CA ARG A 17 -1.55 -5.97 12.02
C ARG A 17 -0.46 -6.54 11.09
N ASN A 18 -0.69 -6.58 9.78
CA ASN A 18 0.31 -7.07 8.82
C ASN A 18 1.42 -6.03 8.58
N LEU A 19 1.21 -4.77 8.98
CA LEU A 19 2.24 -3.75 9.07
C LEU A 19 2.49 -3.48 10.55
N GLU A 20 3.68 -3.83 11.02
CA GLU A 20 4.01 -3.67 12.44
C GLU A 20 4.31 -2.20 12.75
N GLU A 21 4.07 -1.78 13.99
CA GLU A 21 4.22 -0.38 14.40
C GLU A 21 5.63 0.16 14.14
N HIS A 22 6.67 -0.64 14.37
CA HIS A 22 8.04 -0.22 14.09
C HIS A 22 8.30 0.01 12.60
N GLN A 23 7.60 -0.71 11.71
CA GLN A 23 7.67 -0.51 10.25
C GLN A 23 6.98 0.81 9.86
N GLU A 24 5.85 1.11 10.49
CA GLU A 24 5.16 2.40 10.34
C GLU A 24 6.07 3.56 10.78
N GLN A 25 6.67 3.45 11.97
CA GLN A 25 7.59 4.45 12.51
C GLN A 25 8.79 4.67 11.60
N ALA A 26 9.40 3.60 11.08
CA ALA A 26 10.53 3.70 10.15
C ALA A 26 10.13 4.44 8.86
N LEU A 27 9.00 4.10 8.24
CA LEU A 27 8.54 4.77 7.02
C LEU A 27 8.23 6.26 7.25
N VAL A 28 7.66 6.61 8.41
CA VAL A 28 7.43 8.00 8.83
C VAL A 28 8.75 8.75 9.03
N GLU A 29 9.74 8.14 9.69
CA GLU A 29 11.07 8.74 9.83
C GLU A 29 11.69 8.98 8.46
N PHE A 30 11.62 8.00 7.55
CA PHE A 30 12.12 8.14 6.19
C PHE A 30 11.49 9.33 5.46
N ALA A 31 10.16 9.44 5.52
CA ALA A 31 9.41 10.52 4.88
C ALA A 31 9.80 11.89 5.43
N ARG A 32 9.91 12.02 6.76
CA ARG A 32 10.16 13.32 7.42
C ARG A 32 11.62 13.75 7.37
N ARG A 33 12.54 12.83 7.70
CA ARG A 33 13.95 13.15 7.92
C ARG A 33 14.75 13.20 6.63
N TYR A 34 14.42 12.31 5.69
CA TYR A 34 15.17 12.16 4.45
C TYR A 34 14.38 12.62 3.21
N GLN A 35 13.19 13.20 3.42
CA GLN A 35 12.29 13.69 2.36
C GLN A 35 12.07 12.62 1.28
N THR A 36 11.93 11.36 1.70
CA THR A 36 11.69 10.25 0.78
C THR A 36 10.22 10.07 0.52
N TRP A 37 9.89 9.58 -0.68
CA TRP A 37 8.57 9.02 -0.88
C TRP A 37 8.47 7.70 -0.14
N SER A 38 7.73 7.67 0.98
CA SER A 38 7.55 6.48 1.80
C SER A 38 6.16 5.89 1.59
N LEU A 39 6.09 4.60 1.25
CA LEU A 39 4.85 3.95 0.84
C LEU A 39 4.72 2.51 1.32
N VAL A 40 3.48 2.05 1.45
CA VAL A 40 3.11 0.66 1.69
C VAL A 40 2.62 0.06 0.37
N LEU A 41 3.27 -1.03 -0.08
CA LEU A 41 2.81 -1.84 -1.20
C LEU A 41 2.03 -3.04 -0.68
N ILE A 42 0.79 -3.19 -1.15
CA ILE A 42 -0.12 -4.25 -0.74
C ILE A 42 -0.49 -5.06 -1.97
N ASN A 43 -0.03 -6.32 -2.01
CA ASN A 43 -0.36 -7.26 -3.07
C ASN A 43 -1.46 -8.23 -2.62
N PHE A 44 -2.64 -8.10 -3.21
CA PHE A 44 -3.74 -9.04 -3.06
C PHE A 44 -3.57 -10.19 -4.06
N ARG A 45 -3.27 -11.39 -3.54
CA ARG A 45 -3.11 -12.63 -4.29
C ARG A 45 -4.34 -13.52 -4.12
N LEU A 46 -5.44 -13.11 -4.75
CA LEU A 46 -6.72 -13.83 -4.73
C LEU A 46 -6.81 -14.78 -5.93
N PRO A 47 -7.64 -15.85 -5.86
CA PRO A 47 -7.75 -16.86 -6.92
C PRO A 47 -8.01 -16.32 -8.34
N HIS A 48 -8.64 -15.15 -8.46
CA HIS A 48 -8.96 -14.51 -9.75
C HIS A 48 -8.47 -13.06 -9.83
N THR A 49 -7.69 -12.61 -8.85
CA THR A 49 -7.23 -11.22 -8.79
C THR A 49 -5.83 -11.21 -8.20
N ASN A 50 -4.85 -10.85 -9.02
CA ASN A 50 -3.52 -10.51 -8.57
C ASN A 50 -3.32 -9.02 -8.83
N ALA A 51 -3.51 -8.22 -7.79
CA ALA A 51 -3.48 -6.77 -7.86
C ALA A 51 -2.59 -6.20 -6.76
N CYS A 52 -1.71 -5.28 -7.13
CA CYS A 52 -0.86 -4.56 -6.21
C CYS A 52 -1.29 -3.11 -6.14
N TYR A 53 -1.32 -2.58 -4.93
CA TYR A 53 -1.67 -1.20 -4.65
C TYR A 53 -0.58 -0.55 -3.83
N SER A 54 -0.50 0.76 -3.95
CA SER A 54 0.43 1.61 -3.24
C SER A 54 -0.36 2.62 -2.42
N ILE A 55 0.07 2.87 -1.19
CA ILE A 55 -0.48 3.91 -0.33
C ILE A 55 0.69 4.64 0.33
N PRO A 56 0.81 5.97 0.19
CA PRO A 56 1.79 6.74 0.96
C PRO A 56 1.59 6.56 2.46
N ILE A 57 2.68 6.62 3.24
CA ILE A 57 2.63 6.27 4.66
C ILE A 57 1.65 7.15 5.46
N PHE A 58 1.56 8.44 5.16
CA PHE A 58 0.63 9.33 5.87
C PHE A 58 -0.83 9.02 5.55
N ASP A 59 -1.13 8.78 4.26
CA ASP A 59 -2.45 8.34 3.80
C ASP A 59 -2.84 7.00 4.44
N TYR A 60 -1.90 6.06 4.55
CA TYR A 60 -2.11 4.78 5.21
C TYR A 60 -2.47 4.96 6.70
N LEU A 61 -1.77 5.83 7.41
CA LEU A 61 -2.01 6.09 8.83
C LEU A 61 -3.35 6.79 9.07
N GLU A 62 -3.72 7.74 8.21
CA GLU A 62 -5.03 8.38 8.25
C GLU A 62 -6.15 7.38 7.98
N LEU A 63 -5.98 6.54 6.94
CA LEU A 63 -6.91 5.46 6.62
C LEU A 63 -7.07 4.47 7.78
N LYS A 64 -5.95 4.06 8.39
CA LYS A 64 -5.94 3.20 9.58
C LYS A 64 -6.73 3.83 10.72
N LYS A 65 -6.56 5.13 10.97
CA LYS A 65 -7.30 5.86 12.00
C LYS A 65 -8.81 5.83 11.75
N ILE A 66 -9.25 6.11 10.52
CA ILE A 66 -10.67 6.11 10.13
C ILE A 66 -11.30 4.72 10.32
N PHE A 67 -10.68 3.69 9.75
CA PHE A 67 -11.22 2.33 9.87
C PHE A 67 -11.25 1.85 11.32
N VAL A 68 -10.21 2.15 12.11
CA VAL A 68 -10.16 1.78 13.53
C VAL A 68 -11.22 2.53 14.35
N SER A 69 -11.50 3.81 14.05
CA SER A 69 -12.60 4.53 14.73
C SER A 69 -13.97 3.91 14.45
N ASP A 70 -14.13 3.28 13.29
CA ASP A 70 -15.34 2.56 12.90
C ASP A 70 -15.35 1.09 13.39
N GLY A 71 -14.36 0.68 14.20
CA GLY A 71 -14.21 -0.68 14.72
C GLY A 71 -13.66 -1.69 13.70
N VAL A 72 -13.23 -1.24 12.52
CA VAL A 72 -12.71 -2.07 11.43
C VAL A 72 -11.18 -2.18 11.52
N LYS A 73 -10.66 -3.42 11.49
CA LYS A 73 -9.22 -3.72 11.70
C LYS A 73 -8.45 -4.06 10.42
N SER A 74 -9.00 -3.73 9.26
CA SER A 74 -8.43 -4.07 7.95
C SER A 74 -8.95 -3.16 6.85
N ILE A 75 -8.18 -2.99 5.79
CA ILE A 75 -8.59 -2.30 4.56
C ILE A 75 -9.18 -3.34 3.58
N PRO A 76 -10.47 -3.28 3.22
CA PRO A 76 -11.07 -4.14 2.20
C PRO A 76 -10.42 -3.95 0.81
N VAL A 77 -10.34 -5.01 -0.02
CA VAL A 77 -9.73 -4.90 -1.37
C VAL A 77 -10.52 -4.01 -2.32
N ASP A 78 -11.84 -3.99 -2.18
CA ASP A 78 -12.77 -3.14 -2.95
C ASP A 78 -12.61 -1.66 -2.63
N TRP A 79 -12.17 -1.29 -1.41
CA TRP A 79 -11.80 0.10 -1.09
C TRP A 79 -10.74 0.65 -2.06
N PHE A 80 -9.83 -0.19 -2.54
CA PHE A 80 -8.82 0.26 -3.50
C PHE A 80 -9.38 0.60 -4.88
N SER A 81 -10.60 0.14 -5.21
CA SER A 81 -11.28 0.54 -6.44
C SER A 81 -11.80 1.98 -6.39
N THR A 82 -11.92 2.57 -5.20
CA THR A 82 -12.37 3.95 -4.98
C THR A 82 -11.22 4.93 -4.73
N LEU A 83 -9.96 4.49 -4.82
CA LEU A 83 -8.78 5.32 -4.52
C LEU A 83 -8.75 6.66 -5.28
N ASN A 84 -9.17 6.67 -6.54
CA ASN A 84 -9.23 7.90 -7.35
C ASN A 84 -10.33 8.89 -6.92
N LEU A 85 -11.18 8.54 -5.95
CA LEU A 85 -12.31 9.33 -5.45
C LEU A 85 -12.07 9.88 -4.04
N HIS A 86 -10.95 9.52 -3.40
CA HIS A 86 -10.62 9.92 -2.04
C HIS A 86 -9.47 10.93 -2.03
N PRO A 87 -9.27 11.70 -0.94
CA PRO A 87 -8.14 12.63 -0.84
C PRO A 87 -6.76 11.92 -0.77
N PHE A 88 -6.74 10.59 -0.81
CA PHE A 88 -5.53 9.78 -0.72
C PHE A 88 -4.86 9.65 -2.10
N SER A 89 -3.55 9.75 -2.09
CA SER A 89 -2.68 9.73 -3.27
C SER A 89 -2.17 8.33 -3.65
N GLY A 90 -2.81 7.29 -3.13
CA GLY A 90 -2.53 5.89 -3.45
C GLY A 90 -3.07 5.47 -4.82
N GLY A 91 -2.61 4.33 -5.32
CA GLY A 91 -3.05 3.84 -6.62
C GLY A 91 -2.69 2.40 -6.93
N GLN A 92 -3.35 1.84 -7.94
CA GLN A 92 -3.03 0.50 -8.44
C GLN A 92 -1.72 0.52 -9.23
N VAL A 93 -0.82 -0.38 -8.88
CA VAL A 93 0.46 -0.56 -9.57
C VAL A 93 0.26 -1.44 -10.80
N LYS A 94 0.68 -0.95 -11.96
CA LYS A 94 0.55 -1.70 -13.22
C LYS A 94 1.42 -2.96 -13.18
N ARG A 95 0.82 -4.11 -13.50
CA ARG A 95 1.58 -5.35 -13.68
C ARG A 95 2.45 -5.24 -14.94
N ALA A 96 3.68 -5.73 -14.87
CA ALA A 96 4.61 -5.76 -15.99
C ALA A 96 5.20 -7.16 -16.17
N LYS A 97 5.51 -7.51 -17.42
CA LYS A 97 6.20 -8.75 -17.79
C LYS A 97 7.67 -8.45 -18.05
N PHE A 98 8.56 -9.25 -17.46
CA PHE A 98 10.00 -9.14 -17.57
C PHE A 98 10.53 -10.51 -18.00
N GLY A 99 10.66 -10.72 -19.32
CA GLY A 99 11.00 -12.03 -19.88
C GLY A 99 9.93 -13.09 -19.56
N ASP A 100 10.32 -14.14 -18.86
CA ASP A 100 9.47 -15.23 -18.37
C ASP A 100 8.79 -14.91 -17.03
N ARG A 101 9.14 -13.78 -16.39
CA ARG A 101 8.64 -13.39 -15.06
C ARG A 101 7.63 -12.24 -15.13
N TYR A 102 6.89 -12.07 -14.04
CA TYR A 102 5.98 -10.95 -13.83
C TYR A 102 6.39 -10.17 -12.59
N GLY A 103 6.20 -8.86 -12.64
CA GLY A 103 6.42 -7.93 -11.53
C GLY A 103 5.48 -6.74 -11.59
N TRP A 104 5.83 -5.68 -10.86
CA TRP A 104 5.05 -4.45 -10.77
C TRP A 104 5.86 -3.27 -11.31
N LYS A 105 5.25 -2.47 -12.19
CA LYS A 105 5.89 -1.29 -12.79
C LYS A 105 5.87 -0.14 -11.79
N MET A 106 7.04 0.19 -11.26
CA MET A 106 7.26 1.23 -10.26
C MET A 106 7.89 2.51 -10.82
N GLY A 107 7.92 2.68 -12.16
CA GLY A 107 8.58 3.85 -12.79
C GLY A 107 8.08 5.19 -12.23
N TRP A 108 6.76 5.33 -12.08
CA TRP A 108 6.13 6.51 -11.49
C TRP A 108 6.45 6.76 -10.01
N VAL A 109 7.06 5.78 -9.32
CA VAL A 109 7.50 5.89 -7.92
C VAL A 109 8.95 6.34 -7.79
N LEU A 110 9.76 6.09 -8.82
CA LEU A 110 11.22 6.22 -8.79
C LEU A 110 11.77 7.36 -9.66
N ASP A 111 10.93 7.94 -10.52
CA ASP A 111 11.19 9.15 -11.29
C ASP A 111 11.12 10.41 -10.41
#